data_AF-A0A7L3AF45-F1
#
_entry.id   AF-A0A7L3AF45-F1
#
_cell.length_a   1.000
_cell.length_b   1.000
_cell.length_c   1.000
_cell.angle_alpha   90.00
_cell.angle_beta   90.00
_cell.angle_gamma   90.00
#
_symmetry.space_group_name_H-M   'P 1'
#
loop_
_entity.id
_entity.type
_entity.pdbx_description
1 polymer ?
#
loop_
_entity_poly.entity_id
_entity_poly.type
_entity_poly.pdbx_seq_one_letter_code
_entity_poly.pdbx_strand_id
1 'polypeptide(L)'
;VCHFFPPLVLERRYPKEVQDLYETMRRFARILGPVEHDKFIESHALEFELRREIKRLQEYRAAGITNFCSARTYDHLKKTREEERLKRTMLSEVLQYIQDSSACQQWLSRQADLDSGLSPTVPVPSNSGRRSAPPLNLTGLPGTEKLNEKEKEV
;
A
#
# COMPACT_ATOMS: atom_id res chain seq x y z
N VAL A 1 -36.14 31.27 -11.20
CA VAL A 1 -34.72 31.36 -11.61
C VAL A 1 -33.91 30.60 -10.56
N CYS A 2 -33.58 29.35 -10.83
CA CYS A 2 -32.72 28.56 -9.95
C CYS A 2 -31.29 29.05 -10.18
N HIS A 3 -30.78 29.89 -9.28
CA HIS A 3 -29.35 30.20 -9.27
C HIS A 3 -28.61 28.93 -8.86
N PHE A 4 -28.08 28.23 -9.87
CA PHE A 4 -26.99 27.28 -9.73
C PHE A 4 -25.81 28.07 -9.16
N PHE A 5 -25.69 28.11 -7.83
CA PHE A 5 -24.40 28.38 -7.22
C PHE A 5 -23.47 27.25 -7.69
N PRO A 6 -22.33 27.55 -8.34
CA PRO A 6 -21.39 26.51 -8.70
C PRO A 6 -20.94 25.84 -7.38
N PRO A 7 -20.85 24.50 -7.32
CA PRO A 7 -20.39 23.84 -6.10
C PRO A 7 -18.94 24.26 -5.87
N LEU A 8 -18.68 25.00 -4.79
CA LEU A 8 -17.33 25.35 -4.33
C LEU A 8 -16.45 24.09 -4.07
N VAL A 9 -17.08 22.92 -4.04
CA VAL A 9 -16.49 21.59 -3.81
C VAL A 9 -15.66 21.08 -5.01
N LEU A 10 -15.96 21.49 -6.25
CA LEU A 10 -15.34 20.93 -7.46
C LEU A 10 -13.87 21.31 -7.68
N GLU A 11 -13.37 22.37 -7.04
CA GLU A 11 -11.97 22.80 -7.15
C GLU A 11 -11.04 22.16 -6.11
N ARG A 12 -11.58 21.48 -5.09
CA ARG A 12 -10.75 20.87 -4.04
C ARG A 12 -10.37 19.43 -4.40
N ARG A 13 -9.06 19.18 -4.52
CA ARG A 13 -8.51 17.81 -4.55
C ARG A 13 -8.58 17.20 -3.15
N TYR A 14 -9.76 16.70 -2.80
CA TYR A 14 -9.94 15.92 -1.58
C TYR A 14 -9.10 14.63 -1.59
N PRO A 15 -8.64 14.15 -0.43
CA PRO A 15 -8.15 12.78 -0.28
C PRO A 15 -9.20 11.76 -0.75
N LYS A 16 -8.75 10.60 -1.24
CA LYS A 16 -9.64 9.57 -1.81
C LYS A 16 -10.76 9.19 -0.84
N GLU A 17 -10.46 9.08 0.44
CA GLU A 17 -11.41 8.73 1.49
C GLU A 17 -12.57 9.74 1.59
N VAL A 18 -12.25 11.03 1.44
CA VAL A 18 -13.25 12.11 1.46
C VAL A 18 -14.03 12.15 0.14
N GLN A 19 -13.39 11.84 -0.98
CA GLN A 19 -14.07 11.69 -2.28
C GLN A 19 -15.08 10.53 -2.27
N ASP A 20 -14.69 9.38 -1.73
CA ASP A 20 -15.55 8.20 -1.62
C ASP A 20 -16.78 8.49 -0.74
N LEU A 21 -16.59 9.23 0.36
CA LEU A 21 -17.70 9.72 1.19
C LEU A 21 -18.60 10.68 0.41
N TYR A 22 -18.02 11.67 -0.29
CA TYR A 22 -18.78 12.62 -1.09
C TYR A 22 -19.66 11.91 -2.12
N GLU A 23 -19.11 10.91 -2.82
CA GLU A 23 -19.85 10.15 -3.82
C GLU A 23 -21.02 9.37 -3.19
N THR A 24 -20.78 8.76 -2.03
CA THR A 24 -21.81 8.07 -1.24
C THR A 24 -22.91 9.03 -0.78
N MET A 25 -22.52 10.23 -0.35
CA MET A 25 -23.42 11.21 0.25
C MET A 25 -24.11 12.13 -0.76
N ARG A 26 -23.66 12.16 -2.03
CA ARG A 26 -24.16 13.07 -3.07
C ARG A 26 -25.68 13.03 -3.25
N ARG A 27 -26.30 11.86 -3.08
CA ARG A 27 -27.76 11.69 -3.22
C ARG A 27 -28.54 12.48 -2.16
N PHE A 28 -27.97 12.65 -0.97
CA PHE A 28 -28.60 13.36 0.14
C PHE A 28 -28.52 14.89 0.00
N ALA A 29 -27.69 15.43 -0.90
CA ALA A 29 -27.60 16.86 -1.17
C ALA A 29 -28.96 17.46 -1.59
N ARG A 30 -29.76 16.68 -2.32
CA ARG A 30 -31.12 17.07 -2.73
C ARG A 30 -32.13 17.08 -1.58
N ILE A 31 -31.88 16.33 -0.52
CA ILE A 31 -32.81 16.14 0.62
C ILE A 31 -32.49 17.13 1.74
N LEU A 32 -31.22 17.26 2.09
CA LEU A 32 -30.75 18.11 3.20
C LEU A 32 -30.68 19.60 2.83
N GLY A 33 -30.66 19.92 1.54
CA GLY A 33 -30.31 21.24 1.04
C GLY A 33 -28.82 21.31 0.67
N PRO A 34 -28.46 22.06 -0.38
CA PRO A 34 -27.09 22.10 -0.88
C PRO A 34 -26.10 22.69 0.14
N VAL A 35 -26.52 23.70 0.91
CA VAL A 35 -25.65 24.37 1.88
C VAL A 35 -25.31 23.46 3.06
N GLU A 36 -26.31 22.73 3.56
CA GLU A 36 -26.17 21.81 4.69
C GLU A 36 -25.31 20.61 4.31
N HIS A 37 -25.50 20.10 3.09
CA HIS A 37 -24.67 19.04 2.53
C HIS A 37 -23.22 19.46 2.35
N ASP A 38 -22.97 20.63 1.74
CA ASP A 38 -21.62 21.15 1.56
C ASP A 38 -20.92 21.35 2.92
N LYS A 39 -21.61 21.93 3.91
CA LYS A 39 -21.08 22.07 5.28
C LYS A 39 -20.70 20.74 5.89
N PHE A 40 -21.50 19.69 5.68
CA PHE A 40 -21.19 18.36 6.17
C PHE A 40 -19.91 17.79 5.53
N ILE A 41 -19.79 17.88 4.21
CA ILE A 41 -18.62 17.39 3.48
C ILE A 41 -17.35 18.13 3.90
N GLU A 42 -17.43 19.46 4.01
CA GLU A 42 -16.34 20.33 4.46
C GLU A 42 -15.91 20.01 5.90
N SER A 43 -16.88 19.81 6.80
CA SER A 43 -16.60 19.46 8.20
C SER A 43 -15.91 18.11 8.30
N HIS A 44 -16.33 17.13 7.51
CA HIS A 44 -15.68 15.82 7.47
C HIS A 44 -14.27 15.88 6.89
N ALA A 45 -14.06 16.66 5.82
CA ALA A 45 -12.74 16.85 5.25
C ALA A 45 -11.76 17.46 6.28
N LEU A 46 -12.20 18.49 7.01
CA LEU A 46 -11.41 19.09 8.07
C LEU A 46 -11.14 18.10 9.21
N GLU A 47 -12.14 17.34 9.64
CA GLU A 47 -11.97 16.28 10.64
C GLU A 47 -10.91 15.27 10.21
N PHE A 48 -10.96 14.83 8.94
CA PHE A 48 -10.01 13.90 8.37
C PHE A 48 -8.57 14.46 8.41
N GLU A 49 -8.39 15.72 8.00
CA GLU A 49 -7.09 16.40 8.05
C GLU A 49 -6.55 16.52 9.48
N LEU A 50 -7.40 16.91 10.43
CA LEU A 50 -7.05 17.01 11.84
C LEU A 50 -6.63 15.65 12.42
N ARG A 51 -7.38 14.58 12.14
CA ARG A 51 -7.01 13.22 12.56
C ARG A 51 -5.66 12.80 11.98
N ARG A 52 -5.42 13.11 10.70
CA ARG A 52 -4.14 12.83 10.03
C ARG A 52 -2.99 13.60 10.68
N GLU A 53 -3.20 14.89 10.98
CA GLU A 53 -2.18 15.74 11.59
C GLU A 53 -1.88 15.31 13.03
N ILE A 54 -2.90 14.97 13.82
CA ILE A 54 -2.71 14.43 15.18
C ILE A 54 -1.84 13.18 15.13
N LYS A 55 -2.13 12.25 14.21
CA LYS A 55 -1.34 11.03 14.05
C LYS A 55 0.11 11.35 13.65
N ARG A 56 0.32 12.31 12.74
CA ARG A 56 1.65 12.77 12.33
C ARG A 56 2.45 13.35 13.51
N LEU A 57 1.81 14.21 14.31
CA LEU A 57 2.43 14.81 15.50
C LEU A 57 2.74 13.77 16.58
N GLN A 58 1.86 12.79 16.78
CA GLN A 58 2.11 11.67 17.69
C GLN A 58 3.32 10.84 17.24
N GLU A 59 3.46 10.61 15.93
CA GLU A 59 4.61 9.91 15.37
C GLU A 59 5.93 10.68 15.61
N TYR A 60 5.92 12.00 15.39
CA TYR A 60 7.08 12.84 15.70
C TYR A 60 7.49 12.71 17.16
N ARG A 61 6.53 12.77 18.10
CA ARG A 61 6.81 12.57 19.52
C ARG A 61 7.40 11.19 19.81
N ALA A 62 6.85 10.13 19.20
CA ALA A 62 7.37 8.78 19.35
C ALA A 62 8.79 8.63 18.79
N ALA A 63 9.13 9.37 17.74
CA ALA A 63 10.46 9.43 17.15
C ALA A 63 11.43 10.41 17.87
N GLY A 64 11.00 11.04 18.96
CA GLY A 64 11.81 12.02 19.71
C GLY A 64 11.96 13.39 19.03
N ILE A 65 11.15 13.67 18.00
CA ILE A 65 11.13 14.94 17.28
C ILE A 65 10.28 15.94 18.06
N THR A 66 10.93 16.98 18.61
CA THR A 66 10.29 17.97 19.49
C THR A 66 10.12 19.35 18.87
N ASN A 67 10.72 19.60 17.69
CA ASN A 67 10.62 20.90 17.00
C ASN A 67 10.27 20.72 15.52
N PHE A 68 9.49 21.66 14.97
CA PHE A 68 9.02 21.59 13.57
C PHE A 68 10.13 21.73 12.53
N CYS A 69 11.26 22.36 12.87
CA CYS A 69 12.41 22.43 11.96
C CYS A 69 12.93 21.02 11.67
N SER A 70 13.16 20.23 12.72
CA SER A 70 13.60 18.83 12.62
C SER A 70 12.55 17.90 12.01
N ALA A 71 11.27 18.22 12.11
CA ALA A 71 10.19 17.44 11.49
C ALA A 71 10.32 17.39 9.96
N ARG A 72 10.73 18.48 9.30
CA ARG A 72 10.92 18.49 7.84
C ARG A 72 12.04 17.54 7.41
N THR A 73 13.16 17.56 8.13
CA THR A 73 14.28 16.64 7.88
C THR A 73 13.87 15.21 8.16
N TYR A 74 13.13 14.96 9.24
CA TYR A 74 12.58 13.65 9.57
C TYR A 74 11.67 13.13 8.45
N ASP A 75 10.73 13.93 7.96
CA ASP A 75 9.83 13.54 6.88
C ASP A 75 10.61 13.15 5.61
N HIS A 76 11.62 13.94 5.25
CA HIS A 76 12.46 13.66 4.10
C HIS A 76 13.22 12.33 4.27
N LEU A 77 13.90 12.14 5.41
CA LEU A 77 14.64 10.92 5.69
C LEU A 77 13.74 9.69 5.81
N LYS A 78 12.54 9.85 6.38
CA LYS A 78 11.52 8.80 6.47
C LYS A 78 11.07 8.37 5.09
N LYS A 79 10.73 9.33 4.22
CA LYS A 79 10.36 9.06 2.82
C LYS A 79 11.47 8.32 2.08
N THR A 80 12.70 8.79 2.16
CA THR A 80 13.86 8.11 1.55
C THR A 80 14.02 6.68 2.08
N ARG A 81 13.86 6.47 3.38
CA ARG A 81 13.92 5.12 3.99
C ARG A 81 12.81 4.20 3.47
N GLU A 82 11.60 4.71 3.31
CA GLU A 82 10.46 3.95 2.78
C GLU A 82 10.66 3.58 1.32
N GLU A 83 11.15 4.50 0.50
CA GLU A 83 11.49 4.26 -0.91
C GLU A 83 12.58 3.20 -1.06
N GLU A 84 13.66 3.31 -0.28
CA GLU A 84 14.73 2.30 -0.27
C GLU A 84 14.25 0.94 0.22
N ARG A 85 13.38 0.92 1.25
CA ARG A 85 12.75 -0.33 1.72
C ARG A 85 11.89 -0.96 0.62
N LEU A 86 11.14 -0.16 -0.14
CA LEU A 86 10.34 -0.64 -1.26
C LEU A 86 11.22 -1.25 -2.35
N LYS A 87 12.29 -0.55 -2.78
CA LYS A 87 13.24 -1.08 -3.77
C LYS A 87 13.86 -2.41 -3.34
N ARG A 88 14.27 -2.52 -2.06
CA ARG A 88 14.79 -3.78 -1.50
C ARG A 88 13.76 -4.89 -1.50
N THR A 89 12.51 -4.56 -1.18
CA THR A 89 11.39 -5.52 -1.21
C THR A 89 11.15 -6.02 -2.63
N MET A 90 11.07 -5.11 -3.61
CA MET A 90 10.93 -5.44 -5.04
C MET A 90 12.08 -6.32 -5.53
N LEU A 91 13.33 -5.97 -5.20
CA LEU A 91 14.49 -6.80 -5.56
C LEU A 91 14.37 -8.20 -4.95
N SER A 92 14.00 -8.29 -3.66
CA SER A 92 13.81 -9.58 -3.00
C SER A 92 12.72 -10.43 -3.66
N GLU A 93 11.65 -9.81 -4.16
CA GLU A 93 10.58 -10.49 -4.88
C GLU A 93 11.04 -10.98 -6.25
N VAL A 94 11.77 -10.16 -7.04
CA VAL A 94 12.35 -10.59 -8.33
C VAL A 94 13.26 -11.80 -8.15
N LEU A 95 14.13 -11.75 -7.13
CA LEU A 95 15.11 -12.81 -6.87
C LEU A 95 14.45 -14.17 -6.62
N GLN A 96 13.17 -14.20 -6.19
CA GLN A 96 12.41 -15.45 -6.05
C GLN A 96 12.20 -16.18 -7.39
N TYR A 97 12.17 -15.44 -8.51
CA TYR A 97 11.89 -15.98 -9.85
C TYR A 97 13.14 -16.13 -10.72
N ILE A 98 14.33 -15.80 -10.20
CA ILE A 98 15.55 -15.69 -11.02
C ILE A 98 15.95 -17.01 -11.73
N GLN A 99 15.55 -18.16 -11.19
CA GLN A 99 15.84 -19.48 -11.77
C GLN A 99 14.95 -19.80 -12.98
N ASP A 100 13.77 -19.17 -13.08
CA ASP A 100 12.85 -19.32 -14.20
C ASP A 100 12.76 -18.00 -14.97
N SER A 101 13.47 -17.96 -16.10
CA SER A 101 13.52 -16.77 -16.97
C SER A 101 12.13 -16.31 -17.42
N SER A 102 11.20 -17.23 -17.67
CA SER A 102 9.83 -16.86 -18.08
C SER A 102 9.06 -16.22 -16.93
N ALA A 103 9.12 -16.81 -15.74
CA ALA A 103 8.46 -16.27 -14.56
C ALA A 103 9.04 -14.90 -14.14
N CYS A 104 10.37 -14.75 -14.23
CA CYS A 104 11.06 -13.48 -13.96
C CYS A 104 10.60 -12.37 -14.92
N GLN A 105 10.57 -12.67 -16.23
CA GLN A 105 10.09 -11.72 -17.24
C GLN A 105 8.61 -11.35 -17.04
N GLN A 106 7.76 -12.31 -16.68
CA GLN A 106 6.35 -12.05 -16.38
C GLN A 106 6.18 -11.16 -15.14
N TRP A 107 6.95 -11.38 -14.09
CA TRP A 107 6.92 -10.52 -12.90
C TRP A 107 7.35 -9.09 -13.23
N LEU A 108 8.45 -8.93 -13.99
CA LEU A 108 8.96 -7.61 -14.40
C LEU A 108 7.97 -6.85 -15.27
N SER A 109 7.35 -7.54 -16.24
CA SER A 109 6.31 -6.95 -17.09
C SER A 109 5.11 -6.47 -16.26
N ARG A 110 4.65 -7.29 -15.32
CA ARG A 110 3.53 -6.92 -14.43
C ARG A 110 3.85 -5.71 -13.57
N GLN A 111 5.07 -5.61 -13.04
CA GLN A 111 5.43 -4.42 -12.27
C GLN A 111 5.54 -3.17 -13.13
N ALA A 112 6.06 -3.28 -14.35
CA ALA A 112 6.08 -2.16 -15.29
C ALA A 112 4.65 -1.66 -15.61
N ASP A 113 3.67 -2.56 -15.75
CA ASP A 113 2.26 -2.21 -15.94
C ASP A 113 1.68 -1.45 -14.73
N LEU A 114 1.97 -1.93 -13.51
CA LEU A 114 1.54 -1.30 -12.26
C LEU A 114 2.15 0.10 -12.08
N ASP A 115 3.45 0.25 -12.35
CA ASP A 115 4.16 1.54 -12.32
C ASP A 115 3.62 2.52 -13.37
N SER A 116 3.11 2.00 -14.48
CA SER A 116 2.49 2.80 -15.56
C SER A 116 1.03 3.21 -15.26
N GLY A 117 0.47 2.79 -14.12
CA GLY A 117 -0.92 3.06 -13.74
C GLY A 117 -1.95 2.21 -14.52
N LEU A 118 -1.50 1.19 -15.25
CA LEU A 118 -2.35 0.22 -15.92
C LEU A 118 -2.70 -0.88 -14.92
N SER A 119 -3.77 -0.70 -14.14
CA SER A 119 -4.26 -1.74 -13.23
C SER A 119 -4.74 -2.95 -14.03
N PRO A 120 -4.17 -4.16 -13.85
CA PRO A 120 -4.71 -5.35 -14.48
C PRO A 120 -6.08 -5.68 -13.88
N THR A 121 -7.11 -5.77 -14.74
CA THR A 121 -8.50 -6.12 -14.36
C THR A 121 -8.69 -7.61 -14.03
N VAL A 122 -7.61 -8.37 -13.92
CA VAL A 122 -7.66 -9.82 -13.74
C VAL A 122 -7.35 -10.16 -12.27
N PRO A 123 -8.32 -10.64 -11.49
CA PRO A 123 -8.01 -11.24 -10.19
C PRO A 123 -7.32 -12.60 -10.38
N VAL A 124 -6.73 -13.10 -9.29
CA VAL A 124 -6.46 -14.51 -8.94
C VAL A 124 -4.99 -14.98 -9.06
N PRO A 125 -4.50 -15.90 -8.19
CA PRO A 125 -4.78 -16.14 -6.77
C PRO A 125 -3.60 -15.69 -5.90
N SER A 126 -3.85 -15.45 -4.61
CA SER A 126 -2.77 -15.46 -3.63
C SER A 126 -2.15 -16.86 -3.64
N ASN A 127 -0.97 -17.02 -4.24
CA ASN A 127 -0.19 -18.25 -4.17
C ASN A 127 0.47 -18.34 -2.78
N SER A 128 -0.36 -18.33 -1.73
CA SER A 128 0.04 -18.65 -0.34
C SER A 128 0.14 -20.16 -0.13
N GLY A 129 -0.01 -20.97 -1.19
CA GLY A 129 0.33 -22.38 -1.17
C GLY A 129 1.82 -22.57 -1.43
N ARG A 130 2.63 -22.60 -0.37
CA ARG A 130 4.00 -23.13 -0.43
C ARG A 130 3.91 -24.55 -0.99
N ARG A 131 4.36 -24.78 -2.23
CA ARG A 131 4.63 -26.14 -2.70
C ARG A 131 5.70 -26.71 -1.77
N SER A 132 5.47 -27.90 -1.19
CA SER A 132 6.49 -28.59 -0.41
C SER A 132 7.76 -28.71 -1.25
N ALA A 133 8.90 -28.38 -0.64
CA ALA A 133 10.18 -28.50 -1.29
C ALA A 133 10.37 -29.95 -1.77
N PRO A 134 10.99 -30.16 -2.94
CA PRO A 134 11.39 -31.49 -3.36
C PRO A 134 12.28 -32.13 -2.27
N PRO A 135 12.16 -33.45 -2.03
CA PRO A 135 12.94 -34.13 -0.99
C PRO A 135 14.44 -33.94 -1.24
N LEU A 136 15.17 -33.68 -0.15
CA LEU A 136 16.59 -33.43 -0.19
C LEU A 136 17.34 -34.73 -0.57
N ASN A 137 18.15 -34.70 -1.63
CA ASN A 137 18.97 -35.86 -1.99
C ASN A 137 20.14 -35.98 -0.99
N LEU A 138 20.08 -36.99 -0.12
CA LEU A 138 21.07 -37.23 0.94
C LEU A 138 22.33 -37.98 0.46
N THR A 139 22.38 -38.37 -0.82
CA THR A 139 23.51 -39.10 -1.42
C THR A 139 24.75 -38.23 -1.54
N GLY A 140 25.83 -38.62 -0.84
CA GLY A 140 27.15 -38.00 -0.93
C GLY A 140 27.42 -36.86 0.07
N LEU A 141 26.49 -36.59 0.99
CA LEU A 141 26.71 -35.65 2.09
C LEU A 141 27.45 -36.35 3.25
N PRO A 142 28.52 -35.76 3.81
CA PRO A 142 29.26 -36.38 4.91
C PRO A 142 28.37 -36.51 6.16
N GLY A 143 28.28 -37.71 6.73
CA GLY A 143 27.49 -38.00 7.93
C GLY A 143 26.13 -38.64 7.65
N THR A 144 25.69 -38.75 6.39
CA THR A 144 24.41 -39.40 6.04
C THR A 144 24.48 -40.93 6.06
N GLU A 145 25.69 -41.50 6.08
CA GLU A 145 25.94 -42.93 6.27
C GLU A 145 25.54 -43.45 7.66
N LYS A 146 25.33 -42.54 8.62
CA LYS A 146 24.95 -42.87 10.00
C LYS A 146 23.43 -42.82 10.23
N LEU A 147 22.66 -42.38 9.24
CA LEU A 147 21.20 -42.28 9.33
C LEU A 147 20.55 -43.59 8.90
N ASN A 148 19.57 -44.05 9.67
CA ASN A 148 18.75 -45.20 9.30
C ASN A 148 17.68 -44.81 8.26
N GLU A 149 17.02 -45.79 7.62
CA GLU A 149 16.05 -45.53 6.55
C GLU A 149 14.87 -44.65 6.99
N LYS A 150 14.45 -44.76 8.25
CA LYS A 150 13.37 -43.94 8.81
C LYS A 150 13.81 -42.50 9.07
N GLU A 151 15.10 -42.26 9.33
CA GLU A 151 15.66 -40.92 9.57
C GLU A 151 15.96 -40.16 8.28
N LYS A 152 16.09 -40.88 7.15
CA LYS A 152 16.31 -40.29 5.82
C LYS A 152 15.03 -39.74 5.18
N GLU A 153 13.86 -40.16 5.68
CA GLU A 153 12.53 -39.77 5.17
C GLU A 153 11.89 -38.61 5.95
N VAL A 154 12.58 -38.03 6.95
CA VAL A 154 12.14 -36.87 7.76
C VAL A 154 12.58 -35.56 7.13
#